data_AF-A0A969H992-F1
#
_entry.id   AF-A0A969H992-F1
#
_cell.length_a   1.000
_cell.length_b   1.000
_cell.length_c   1.000
_cell.angle_alpha   90.00
_cell.angle_beta   90.00
_cell.angle_gamma   90.00
#
_symmetry.space_group_name_H-M   'P 1'
#
loop_
_entity.id
_entity.type
_entity.pdbx_description
1 polymer ?
#
loop_
_entity_poly.entity_id
_entity_poly.type
_entity_poly.pdbx_seq_one_letter_code
_entity_poly.pdbx_strand_id
1 'polypeptide(L)'
;MSAYRLSDAELFFGRQRAITELIRHLARDRLTILHAESGAGKSSLLQAGLMPRLLGQGHLPVYLRSDISPSLAIKQAFVPDLADVPELHKISLPGFLRQVTAVLGLTTHLYLLLDQFEEVYTLLNETERASFLDELGKCLNDQALSRVHWVLAVRSEFFSNISDLY
;
A
#
# COMPACT_ATOMS: atom_id res chain seq x y z
N MET A 1 -6.00 -1.85 13.31
CA MET A 1 -5.22 -2.33 12.15
C MET A 1 -5.05 -3.82 12.24
N SER A 2 -5.14 -4.53 11.12
CA SER A 2 -5.05 -5.98 11.06
C SER A 2 -3.71 -6.41 10.41
N ALA A 3 -2.99 -7.30 11.08
CA ALA A 3 -1.85 -8.01 10.52
C ALA A 3 -2.35 -9.34 9.91
N TYR A 4 -2.01 -9.60 8.65
CA TYR A 4 -2.39 -10.80 7.91
C TYR A 4 -1.15 -11.65 7.60
N ARG A 5 -1.14 -12.90 8.08
CA ARG A 5 -0.02 -13.84 7.97
C ARG A 5 -0.26 -14.88 6.87
N LEU A 6 0.78 -15.18 6.08
CA LEU A 6 0.71 -16.14 4.94
C LEU A 6 1.37 -17.53 5.17
N SER A 7 1.79 -17.92 6.37
CA SER A 7 2.56 -19.17 6.55
C SER A 7 1.68 -20.44 6.60
N ASP A 8 1.66 -21.19 5.49
CA ASP A 8 2.20 -22.56 5.30
C ASP A 8 1.47 -23.30 4.14
N ALA A 9 2.24 -23.65 3.11
CA ALA A 9 2.14 -24.87 2.28
C ALA A 9 0.79 -25.41 1.73
N GLU A 10 -0.15 -24.60 1.24
CA GLU A 10 -1.23 -25.10 0.35
C GLU A 10 -1.40 -24.25 -0.92
N LEU A 11 -0.43 -24.43 -1.83
CA LEU A 11 -0.30 -23.72 -3.09
C LEU A 11 -1.46 -24.05 -4.05
N PHE A 12 -2.12 -22.99 -4.52
CA PHE A 12 -3.28 -22.90 -5.45
C PHE A 12 -4.69 -22.87 -4.82
N PHE A 13 -5.13 -23.85 -4.02
CA PHE A 13 -6.46 -23.74 -3.37
C PHE A 13 -6.46 -22.79 -2.16
N GLY A 14 -5.40 -22.77 -1.36
CA GLY A 14 -5.28 -21.88 -0.20
C GLY A 14 -5.14 -20.40 -0.58
N ARG A 15 -4.53 -20.09 -1.73
CA ARG A 15 -4.36 -18.70 -2.20
C ARG A 15 -5.70 -18.03 -2.50
N GLN A 16 -6.66 -18.73 -3.09
CA GLN A 16 -7.96 -18.14 -3.37
C GLN A 16 -8.72 -17.79 -2.08
N ARG A 17 -8.61 -18.64 -1.05
CA ARG A 17 -9.14 -18.35 0.29
C ARG A 17 -8.41 -17.17 0.93
N ALA A 18 -7.07 -17.15 0.85
CA ALA A 18 -6.27 -16.07 1.39
C ALA A 18 -6.56 -14.72 0.74
N ILE A 19 -6.71 -14.68 -0.59
CA ILE A 19 -7.14 -13.49 -1.34
C ILE A 19 -8.54 -13.05 -0.89
N THR A 20 -9.45 -14.00 -0.70
CA THR A 20 -10.82 -13.69 -0.25
C THR A 20 -10.84 -13.13 1.18
N GLU A 21 -10.03 -13.66 2.08
CA GLU A 21 -9.83 -13.13 3.44
C GLU A 21 -9.20 -11.74 3.39
N LEU A 22 -8.15 -11.57 2.60
CA LEU A 22 -7.48 -10.28 2.40
C LEU A 22 -8.46 -9.22 1.89
N ILE A 23 -9.26 -9.51 0.86
CA ILE A 23 -10.29 -8.58 0.35
C ILE A 23 -11.30 -8.23 1.45
N ARG A 24 -11.72 -9.20 2.27
CA ARG A 24 -12.64 -8.94 3.40
C ARG A 24 -12.02 -8.02 4.45
N HIS A 25 -10.72 -8.15 4.73
CA HIS A 25 -10.01 -7.24 5.62
C HIS A 25 -9.91 -5.84 5.01
N LEU A 26 -9.52 -5.76 3.73
CA LEU A 26 -9.41 -4.50 2.99
C LEU A 26 -10.73 -3.75 2.84
N ALA A 27 -11.86 -4.44 2.88
CA ALA A 27 -13.18 -3.80 2.90
C ALA A 27 -13.52 -3.12 4.25
N ARG A 28 -12.81 -3.49 5.33
CA ARG A 28 -13.07 -2.99 6.69
C ARG A 28 -11.98 -2.05 7.19
N ASP A 29 -10.74 -2.38 6.86
CA ASP A 29 -9.54 -1.68 7.30
C ASP A 29 -8.95 -0.83 6.16
N ARG A 30 -8.52 0.39 6.49
CA ARG A 30 -7.76 1.23 5.54
C ARG A 30 -6.28 0.93 5.54
N LEU A 31 -5.79 0.18 6.51
CA LEU A 31 -4.41 -0.31 6.53
C LEU A 31 -4.41 -1.79 6.91
N THR A 32 -3.83 -2.60 6.03
CA THR A 32 -3.57 -4.02 6.25
C THR A 32 -2.09 -4.29 6.07
N ILE A 33 -1.47 -4.97 7.03
CA ILE A 33 -0.06 -5.37 6.95
C ILE A 33 -0.01 -6.84 6.54
N LEU A 34 0.59 -7.12 5.39
CA LEU A 34 0.79 -8.46 4.87
C LEU A 34 2.21 -8.93 5.23
N HIS A 35 2.35 -9.87 6.16
CA HIS A 35 3.66 -10.37 6.56
C HIS A 35 3.84 -11.86 6.24
N ALA A 36 5.00 -12.18 5.67
CA ALA A 36 5.38 -13.53 5.31
C ALA A 36 6.89 -13.67 5.19
N GLU A 37 7.39 -14.89 5.32
CA GLU A 37 8.78 -15.21 5.03
C GLU A 37 9.18 -14.78 3.61
N SER A 38 10.48 -14.56 3.40
CA SER A 38 11.01 -14.28 2.07
C SER A 38 10.73 -15.47 1.13
N GLY A 39 10.37 -15.20 -0.12
CA GLY A 39 10.02 -16.24 -1.07
C GLY A 39 8.61 -16.85 -0.92
N ALA A 40 7.82 -16.47 0.10
CA ALA A 40 6.44 -16.95 0.28
C ALA A 40 5.44 -16.49 -0.81
N GLY A 41 5.88 -15.68 -1.77
CA GLY A 41 5.07 -15.26 -2.91
C GLY A 41 4.16 -14.04 -2.66
N LYS A 42 4.52 -13.14 -1.74
CA LYS A 42 3.78 -11.88 -1.46
C LYS A 42 3.49 -11.08 -2.74
N SER A 43 4.52 -10.83 -3.54
CA SER A 43 4.39 -10.10 -4.81
C SER A 43 3.43 -10.80 -5.77
N SER A 44 3.50 -12.13 -5.86
CA SER A 44 2.59 -12.93 -6.69
C SER A 44 1.15 -12.89 -6.16
N LEU A 45 0.94 -12.93 -4.84
CA LEU A 45 -0.38 -12.79 -4.23
C LEU A 45 -0.98 -11.41 -4.53
N LEU A 46 -0.19 -10.34 -4.39
CA LEU A 46 -0.63 -8.98 -4.69
C LEU A 46 -0.94 -8.82 -6.18
N GLN A 47 0.01 -9.10 -7.06
CA GLN A 47 -0.11 -8.81 -8.49
C GLN A 47 -1.02 -9.78 -9.24
N ALA A 48 -0.88 -11.09 -9.03
CA ALA A 48 -1.65 -12.09 -9.78
C ALA A 48 -2.96 -12.49 -9.06
N GLY A 49 -3.07 -12.23 -7.76
CA GLY A 49 -4.23 -12.60 -6.95
C GLY A 49 -5.15 -11.43 -6.64
N LEU A 50 -4.65 -10.45 -5.90
CA LEU A 50 -5.44 -9.35 -5.36
C LEU A 50 -5.81 -8.31 -6.44
N MET A 51 -4.83 -7.81 -7.20
CA MET A 51 -5.06 -6.75 -8.17
C MET A 51 -6.16 -7.09 -9.21
N PRO A 52 -6.18 -8.28 -9.85
CA PRO A 52 -7.22 -8.58 -10.84
C PRO A 52 -8.63 -8.63 -10.23
N ARG A 53 -8.75 -9.04 -8.95
CA ARG A 53 -10.02 -9.06 -8.24
C ARG A 53 -10.51 -7.65 -7.90
N LEU A 54 -9.62 -6.76 -7.46
CA LEU A 54 -9.95 -5.36 -7.20
C LEU A 54 -10.34 -4.62 -8.49
N LEU A 55 -9.60 -4.83 -9.58
CA LEU A 55 -9.94 -4.30 -10.90
C LEU A 55 -11.32 -4.80 -11.37
N GLY A 56 -11.59 -6.10 -11.22
CA GLY A 56 -12.90 -6.68 -11.55
C GLY A 56 -14.06 -6.16 -10.71
N GLN A 57 -13.79 -5.55 -9.55
CA GLN A 57 -14.78 -4.87 -8.70
C GLN A 57 -14.92 -3.37 -9.02
N GLY A 58 -14.21 -2.86 -10.04
CA GLY A 58 -14.21 -1.44 -10.40
C GLY A 58 -13.37 -0.57 -9.47
N HIS A 59 -12.39 -1.15 -8.78
CA HIS A 59 -11.45 -0.43 -7.93
C HIS A 59 -10.09 -0.28 -8.60
N LEU A 60 -9.29 0.68 -8.13
CA LEU A 60 -7.95 0.93 -8.67
C LEU A 60 -6.88 0.43 -7.70
N PRO A 61 -6.25 -0.71 -7.96
CA PRO A 61 -5.01 -1.07 -7.28
C PRO A 61 -3.79 -0.47 -7.97
N VAL A 62 -2.88 0.09 -7.18
CA VAL A 62 -1.58 0.59 -7.61
C VAL A 62 -0.51 -0.19 -6.87
N TYR A 63 0.28 -0.97 -7.61
CA TYR A 63 1.39 -1.74 -7.06
C TYR A 63 2.67 -0.91 -7.09
N LEU A 64 3.35 -0.86 -5.96
CA LEU A 64 4.55 -0.07 -5.75
C LEU A 64 5.63 -0.96 -5.14
N ARG A 65 6.77 -1.00 -5.82
CA ARG A 65 8.00 -1.61 -5.35
C ARG A 65 9.12 -0.70 -5.84
N SER A 66 9.64 0.14 -4.97
CA SER A 66 10.61 1.16 -5.34
C SER A 66 11.61 1.37 -4.23
N ASP A 67 12.85 1.65 -4.63
CA ASP A 67 14.00 2.02 -3.82
C ASP A 67 14.05 3.52 -3.46
N ILE A 68 13.03 4.30 -3.85
CA ILE A 68 12.90 5.72 -3.52
C ILE A 68 11.85 5.95 -2.42
N SER A 69 11.75 7.17 -1.92
CA SER A 69 10.69 7.57 -0.98
C SER A 69 9.30 7.12 -1.47
N PRO A 70 8.50 6.40 -0.67
CA PRO A 70 7.19 5.93 -1.11
C PRO A 70 6.24 7.05 -1.50
N SER A 71 6.31 8.23 -0.85
CA SER A 71 5.53 9.41 -1.26
C SER A 71 5.82 9.81 -2.71
N LEU A 72 7.09 9.76 -3.11
CA LEU A 72 7.51 10.07 -4.48
C LEU A 72 7.06 8.97 -5.45
N ALA A 73 7.27 7.71 -5.09
CA ALA A 73 6.86 6.57 -5.90
C ALA A 73 5.34 6.56 -6.16
N ILE A 74 4.53 6.87 -5.14
CA ILE A 74 3.08 7.00 -5.27
C ILE A 74 2.73 8.10 -6.29
N LYS A 75 3.33 9.29 -6.17
CA LYS A 75 3.06 10.39 -7.10
C LYS A 75 3.45 10.02 -8.53
N GLN A 76 4.62 9.41 -8.72
CA GLN A 76 5.12 8.97 -10.03
C GLN A 76 4.23 7.91 -10.68
N ALA A 77 3.57 7.05 -9.89
CA ALA A 77 2.64 6.06 -10.42
C ALA A 77 1.40 6.67 -11.10
N PHE A 78 1.03 7.91 -10.74
CA PHE A 78 -0.06 8.65 -11.40
C PHE A 78 0.42 9.71 -12.38
N VAL A 79 1.62 10.24 -12.16
CA VAL A 79 2.24 11.27 -13.00
C VAL A 79 3.67 10.81 -13.33
N PRO A 80 3.87 9.99 -14.39
CA PRO A 80 5.19 9.44 -14.72
C PRO A 80 6.25 10.53 -14.93
N ASP A 81 5.87 11.63 -15.59
CA ASP A 81 6.73 12.79 -15.85
C ASP A 81 6.72 13.80 -14.68
N LEU A 82 6.64 13.31 -13.44
CA LEU A 82 6.53 14.16 -12.25
C LEU A 82 7.63 15.24 -12.21
N ALA A 83 8.84 14.89 -12.68
CA ALA A 83 10.00 15.77 -12.81
C ALA A 83 9.68 17.09 -13.54
N ASP A 84 8.79 17.03 -14.53
CA ASP A 84 8.38 18.18 -15.35
C ASP A 84 7.26 19.00 -14.71
N VAL A 85 6.77 18.60 -13.53
CA VAL A 85 5.71 19.29 -12.77
C VAL A 85 6.18 19.60 -11.34
N PRO A 86 7.04 20.63 -11.15
CA PRO A 86 7.62 20.99 -9.85
C PRO A 86 6.60 21.27 -8.74
N GLU A 87 5.40 21.73 -9.11
CA GLU A 87 4.30 22.04 -8.21
C GLU A 87 3.82 20.79 -7.47
N LEU A 88 3.72 19.65 -8.16
CA LEU A 88 3.25 18.39 -7.58
C LEU A 88 4.27 17.77 -6.62
N HIS A 89 5.55 18.11 -6.75
CA HIS A 89 6.56 17.70 -5.77
C HIS A 89 6.29 18.32 -4.40
N LYS A 90 5.82 19.58 -4.37
CA LYS A 90 5.57 20.34 -3.13
C LYS A 90 4.24 20.00 -2.46
N ILE A 91 3.31 19.38 -3.17
CA ILE A 91 2.02 18.95 -2.60
C ILE A 91 2.27 17.80 -1.62
N SER A 92 1.70 17.86 -0.42
CA SER A 92 1.78 16.74 0.53
C SER A 92 1.05 15.50 0.00
N LEU A 93 1.49 14.31 0.40
CA LEU A 93 0.86 13.06 -0.03
C LEU A 93 -0.67 13.03 0.23
N PRO A 94 -1.20 13.47 1.39
CA PRO A 94 -2.66 13.58 1.57
C PRO A 94 -3.32 14.54 0.57
N GLY A 95 -2.70 15.69 0.29
CA GLY A 95 -3.21 16.66 -0.67
C GLY A 95 -3.29 16.09 -2.09
N PHE A 96 -2.25 15.36 -2.48
CA PHE A 96 -2.18 14.68 -3.77
C PHE A 96 -3.25 13.58 -3.89
N LEU A 97 -3.38 12.71 -2.87
CA LEU A 97 -4.36 11.63 -2.87
C LEU A 97 -5.81 12.14 -2.85
N ARG A 98 -6.08 13.32 -2.29
CA ARG A 98 -7.40 13.96 -2.39
C ARG A 98 -7.72 14.36 -3.83
N GLN A 99 -6.74 14.84 -4.60
CA GLN A 99 -6.92 15.14 -6.02
C GLN A 99 -7.15 13.86 -6.83
N VAL A 100 -6.35 12.81 -6.57
CA VAL A 100 -6.53 11.50 -7.22
C VAL A 100 -7.93 10.95 -6.95
N THR A 101 -8.37 10.89 -5.68
CA THR A 101 -9.68 10.34 -5.33
C THR A 101 -10.86 11.20 -5.80
N ALA A 102 -10.66 12.50 -6.01
CA ALA A 102 -11.65 13.36 -6.67
C ALA A 102 -11.84 12.98 -8.15
N VAL A 103 -10.75 12.68 -8.87
CA VAL A 103 -10.79 12.23 -10.27
C VAL A 103 -11.39 10.83 -10.39
N LEU A 104 -11.07 9.91 -9.47
CA LEU A 104 -11.61 8.54 -9.47
C LEU A 104 -13.11 8.46 -9.17
N GLY A 105 -13.70 9.54 -8.64
CA GLY A 105 -15.12 9.63 -8.32
C GLY A 105 -15.50 8.94 -7.01
N LEU A 106 -16.81 8.86 -6.76
CA LEU A 106 -17.33 8.51 -5.43
C LEU A 106 -17.39 7.00 -5.15
N THR A 107 -17.35 6.17 -6.20
CA THR A 107 -17.56 4.72 -6.13
C THR A 107 -16.28 3.91 -6.18
N THR A 108 -15.17 4.53 -6.60
CA THR A 108 -13.89 3.86 -6.81
C THR A 108 -13.04 3.96 -5.55
N HIS A 109 -12.62 2.80 -5.04
CA HIS A 109 -11.62 2.70 -3.98
C HIS A 109 -10.23 2.61 -4.59
N LEU A 110 -9.27 3.30 -3.98
CA LEU A 110 -7.85 3.26 -4.35
C LEU A 110 -7.12 2.34 -3.36
N TYR A 111 -6.42 1.34 -3.88
CA TYR A 111 -5.61 0.41 -3.09
C TYR A 111 -4.12 0.61 -3.42
N LEU A 112 -3.35 1.17 -2.49
CA LEU A 112 -1.91 1.33 -2.60
C LEU A 112 -1.23 0.09 -2.03
N LEU A 113 -0.63 -0.73 -2.89
CA LEU A 113 0.03 -1.99 -2.53
C LEU A 113 1.55 -1.75 -2.50
N LEU A 114 2.10 -1.50 -1.32
CA LEU A 114 3.53 -1.26 -1.13
C LEU A 114 4.20 -2.59 -0.79
N ASP A 115 4.95 -3.13 -1.75
CA ASP A 115 5.77 -4.32 -1.57
C ASP A 115 7.15 -3.96 -1.05
N GLN A 116 7.76 -4.87 -0.28
CA GLN A 116 9.02 -4.63 0.44
C GLN A 116 8.99 -3.39 1.34
N PHE A 117 7.91 -3.18 2.07
CA PHE A 117 7.77 -1.99 2.91
C PHE A 117 8.86 -1.87 3.98
N GLU A 118 9.53 -2.97 4.36
CA GLU A 118 10.70 -2.94 5.23
C GLU A 118 11.82 -2.00 4.73
N GLU A 119 11.88 -1.72 3.43
CA GLU A 119 12.87 -0.81 2.83
C GLU A 119 12.74 0.63 3.33
N VAL A 120 11.56 1.03 3.81
CA VAL A 120 11.37 2.31 4.53
C VAL A 120 12.24 2.40 5.79
N TYR A 121 12.54 1.27 6.42
CA TYR A 121 13.35 1.23 7.64
C TYR A 121 14.82 0.96 7.37
N THR A 122 15.16 0.32 6.25
CA THR A 122 16.53 -0.09 5.93
C THR A 122 17.23 0.85 4.94
N LEU A 123 16.50 1.54 4.06
CA LEU A 123 17.07 2.40 3.01
C LEU A 123 16.93 3.89 3.30
N LEU A 124 15.78 4.33 3.86
CA LEU A 124 15.56 5.74 4.15
C LEU A 124 16.33 6.17 5.40
N ASN A 125 16.84 7.40 5.38
CA ASN A 125 17.37 8.01 6.59
C ASN A 125 16.26 8.35 7.59
N GLU A 126 16.61 8.69 8.83
CA GLU A 126 15.63 8.95 9.90
C GLU A 126 14.66 10.08 9.55
N THR A 127 15.13 11.16 8.93
CA THR A 127 14.30 12.31 8.54
C THR A 127 13.32 11.94 7.43
N GLU A 128 13.78 11.25 6.39
CA GLU A 128 12.93 10.79 5.28
C GLU A 128 11.88 9.79 5.76
N ARG A 129 12.29 8.83 6.60
CA ARG A 129 11.39 7.85 7.21
C ARG A 129 10.34 8.56 8.06
N ALA A 130 10.74 9.42 8.99
CA ALA A 130 9.81 10.14 9.85
C ALA A 130 8.82 11.00 9.04
N SER A 131 9.31 11.68 8.00
CA SER A 131 8.47 12.47 7.10
C SER A 131 7.42 11.60 6.39
N PHE A 132 7.82 10.45 5.86
CA PHE A 132 6.89 9.56 5.17
C PHE A 132 5.86 8.94 6.13
N LEU A 133 6.29 8.47 7.31
CA LEU A 133 5.38 7.88 8.30
C LEU A 133 4.35 8.92 8.82
N ASP A 134 4.77 10.18 9.00
CA ASP A 134 3.87 11.29 9.31
C ASP A 134 2.86 11.56 8.18
N GLU A 135 3.29 11.57 6.92
CA GLU A 135 2.38 11.70 5.77
C GLU A 135 1.38 10.53 5.67
N LEU A 136 1.83 9.29 5.87
CA LEU A 136 0.99 8.11 5.92
C LEU A 136 -0.03 8.20 7.07
N GLY A 137 0.42 8.61 8.26
CA GLY A 137 -0.45 8.84 9.42
C GLY A 137 -1.51 9.91 9.13
N LYS A 138 -1.15 11.01 8.46
CA LYS A 138 -2.11 12.03 8.00
C LYS A 138 -3.12 11.46 7.01
N CYS A 139 -2.69 10.64 6.04
CA CYS A 139 -3.60 9.97 5.12
C CYS A 139 -4.59 9.04 5.83
N LEU A 140 -4.12 8.29 6.83
CA LEU A 140 -4.93 7.36 7.62
C LEU A 140 -5.88 8.07 8.59
N ASN A 141 -5.65 9.33 8.93
CA ASN A 141 -6.56 10.10 9.80
C ASN A 141 -7.48 11.05 9.01
N ASP A 142 -7.26 11.23 7.71
CA ASP A 142 -8.08 12.08 6.85
C ASP A 142 -9.37 11.37 6.42
N GLN A 143 -10.52 11.92 6.78
CA GLN A 143 -11.85 11.38 6.43
C GLN A 143 -12.15 11.51 4.93
N ALA A 144 -11.58 12.51 4.26
CA ALA A 144 -11.69 12.65 2.80
C ALA A 144 -10.98 11.53 2.05
N LEU A 145 -10.05 10.82 2.72
CA LEU A 145 -9.31 9.68 2.18
C LEU A 145 -9.84 8.34 2.73
N SER A 146 -11.11 8.28 3.11
CA SER A 146 -11.77 7.04 3.57
C SER A 146 -11.80 5.93 2.52
N ARG A 147 -11.68 6.27 1.23
CA ARG A 147 -11.60 5.32 0.09
C ARG A 147 -10.17 4.94 -0.31
N VAL A 148 -9.15 5.41 0.40
CA VAL A 148 -7.75 5.01 0.17
C VAL A 148 -7.38 3.93 1.17
N HIS A 149 -7.02 2.76 0.65
CA HIS A 149 -6.61 1.60 1.40
C HIS A 149 -5.14 1.30 1.12
N TRP A 150 -4.44 0.90 2.17
CA TRP A 150 -3.00 0.65 2.17
C TRP A 150 -2.75 -0.81 2.47
N VAL A 151 -1.93 -1.45 1.64
CA VAL A 151 -1.43 -2.80 1.87
C VAL A 151 0.08 -2.74 1.94
N LEU A 152 0.62 -2.94 3.13
CA LEU A 152 2.06 -2.93 3.37
C LEU A 152 2.54 -4.36 3.44
N ALA A 153 3.22 -4.83 2.41
CA ALA A 153 3.79 -6.16 2.38
C ALA A 153 5.22 -6.14 2.92
N VAL A 154 5.46 -6.96 3.94
CA VAL A 154 6.68 -6.97 4.74
C VAL A 154 7.20 -8.40 4.87
N ARG A 155 8.52 -8.54 4.94
CA ARG A 155 9.16 -9.73 5.50
C ARG A 155 8.83 -9.91 6.99
N SER A 156 8.56 -11.15 7.41
CA SER A 156 8.17 -11.48 8.79
C SER A 156 9.16 -10.97 9.86
N GLU A 157 10.46 -11.02 9.58
CA GLU A 157 11.49 -10.57 10.53
C GLU A 157 11.52 -9.05 10.76
N PHE A 158 10.89 -8.25 9.89
CA PHE A 158 10.78 -6.79 10.04
C PHE A 158 9.44 -6.35 10.63
N PHE A 159 8.55 -7.31 10.96
CA PHE A 159 7.23 -6.99 11.47
C PHE A 159 7.28 -6.20 12.79
N SER A 160 8.24 -6.46 13.67
CA SER A 160 8.44 -5.71 14.91
C SER A 160 8.87 -4.26 14.71
N ASN A 161 9.53 -3.93 13.60
CA ASN A 161 9.90 -2.54 13.29
C ASN A 161 8.69 -1.72 12.83
N ILE A 162 7.68 -2.42 12.32
CA ILE A 162 6.46 -1.84 11.76
C ILE A 162 5.32 -1.84 12.78
N SER A 163 5.47 -2.53 13.92
CA SER A 163 4.48 -2.44 14.98
C SER A 163 4.37 -1.04 15.58
N ASP A 164 5.38 -0.19 15.39
CA ASP A 164 5.37 1.21 15.84
C ASP A 164 4.44 2.12 15.00
N LEU A 165 3.88 1.61 13.89
CA LEU A 165 2.91 2.33 13.07
C LEU A 165 1.49 2.36 13.66
N TYR A 166 1.26 1.70 14.82
CA TYR A 166 -0.07 1.63 15.45
C TYR A 166 -0.05 1.60 16.99
#